data_AF-A0A3C0NT92-F1
#
_entry.id   AF-A0A3C0NT92-F1
#
_cell.length_a   1.000
_cell.length_b   1.000
_cell.length_c   1.000
_cell.angle_alpha   90.00
_cell.angle_beta   90.00
_cell.angle_gamma   90.00
#
_symmetry.space_group_name_H-M   'P 1'
#
loop_
_entity.id
_entity.type
_entity.pdbx_description
1 polymer ?
#
loop_
_entity_poly.entity_id
_entity_poly.type
_entity_poly.pdbx_seq_one_letter_code
_entity_poly.pdbx_strand_id
1 'polypeptide(L)'
;MTTKKVTTKNNAALAKQAKQSESERYAKVSLSPATMSAVLADSFTTNIFPDLEISDVASALRDKITTIQAGDMQPIEAMLIGQAQALQTMFVSLGRQAASKTSLQQYTAFMNLALKAQSQSRATIQALTELKYPKQATFVKQANISNGHQQVNNATNTHAPAHVRENLNQPNELLEVNNGSKTMDITAATTTSATDPAMATVAT
;
A
#
# COMPACT_ATOMS: atom_id res chain seq x y z
N MET A 1 -52.55 7.21 53.21
CA MET A 1 -51.72 7.87 52.17
C MET A 1 -50.51 6.99 51.86
N THR A 2 -50.57 6.02 50.92
CA THR A 2 -49.39 5.16 50.65
C THR A 2 -49.32 4.50 49.27
N THR A 3 -50.13 4.89 48.28
CA THR A 3 -50.14 4.19 46.95
C THR A 3 -49.46 4.94 45.80
N LYS A 4 -49.06 6.21 45.96
CA LYS A 4 -48.46 7.01 44.85
C LYS A 4 -46.95 6.83 44.64
N LYS A 5 -46.20 6.26 45.61
CA LYS A 5 -44.71 6.23 45.57
C LYS A 5 -44.12 4.99 44.87
N VAL A 6 -44.90 3.91 44.78
CA VAL A 6 -44.47 2.63 44.18
C VAL A 6 -44.58 2.67 42.64
N THR A 7 -45.64 3.28 42.10
CA THR A 7 -45.87 3.41 40.66
C THR A 7 -44.82 4.30 39.96
N THR A 8 -44.36 5.36 40.61
CA THR A 8 -43.36 6.29 40.04
C THR A 8 -41.95 5.69 39.95
N LYS A 9 -41.57 4.82 40.91
CA LYS A 9 -40.27 4.12 40.87
C LYS A 9 -40.22 3.07 39.76
N ASN A 10 -41.32 2.34 39.54
CA ASN A 10 -41.41 1.38 38.43
C ASN A 10 -41.36 2.08 37.07
N ASN A 11 -42.03 3.21 36.90
CA ASN A 11 -42.00 3.96 35.64
C ASN A 11 -40.59 4.54 35.33
N ALA A 12 -39.85 5.01 36.34
CA ALA A 12 -38.49 5.48 36.16
C ALA A 12 -37.49 4.35 35.85
N ALA A 13 -37.66 3.17 36.45
CA ALA A 13 -36.87 1.98 36.13
C ALA A 13 -37.15 1.48 34.70
N LEU A 14 -38.42 1.41 34.30
CA LEU A 14 -38.83 1.04 32.94
C LEU A 14 -38.33 2.05 31.89
N ALA A 15 -38.38 3.35 32.17
CA ALA A 15 -37.84 4.38 31.28
C ALA A 15 -36.31 4.33 31.18
N LYS A 16 -35.62 4.00 32.28
CA LYS A 16 -34.16 3.83 32.28
C LYS A 16 -33.75 2.57 31.52
N GLN A 17 -34.49 1.48 31.67
CA GLN A 17 -34.28 0.22 30.95
C GLN A 17 -34.62 0.36 29.45
N ALA A 18 -35.67 1.12 29.11
CA ALA A 18 -36.00 1.49 27.73
C ALA A 18 -34.89 2.35 27.10
N LYS A 19 -34.39 3.38 27.79
CA LYS A 19 -33.25 4.20 27.33
C LYS A 19 -31.95 3.40 27.22
N GLN A 20 -31.73 2.45 28.13
CA GLN A 20 -30.57 1.56 28.08
C GLN A 20 -30.68 0.62 26.87
N SER A 21 -31.89 0.12 26.58
CA SER A 21 -32.15 -0.66 25.35
C SER A 21 -32.00 0.17 24.07
N GLU A 22 -32.39 1.45 24.08
CA GLU A 22 -32.20 2.35 22.95
C GLU A 22 -30.72 2.62 22.71
N SER A 23 -29.96 2.96 23.76
CA SER A 23 -28.51 3.18 23.65
C SER A 23 -27.78 1.93 23.15
N GLU A 24 -28.22 0.74 23.56
CA GLU A 24 -27.67 -0.53 23.08
C GLU A 24 -28.03 -0.78 21.60
N ARG A 25 -29.24 -0.44 21.17
CA ARG A 25 -29.65 -0.50 19.76
C ARG A 25 -28.83 0.46 18.90
N TYR A 26 -28.63 1.71 19.36
CA TYR A 26 -27.77 2.67 18.67
C TYR A 26 -26.33 2.19 18.59
N ALA A 27 -25.79 1.60 19.66
CA ALA A 27 -24.45 1.02 19.65
C ALA A 27 -24.33 -0.13 18.63
N LYS A 28 -25.31 -1.04 18.57
CA LYS A 28 -25.34 -2.13 17.57
C LYS A 28 -25.41 -1.62 16.14
N VAL A 29 -26.19 -0.58 15.88
CA VAL A 29 -26.29 0.04 14.56
C VAL A 29 -24.98 0.75 14.20
N SER A 30 -24.39 1.50 15.13
CA SER A 30 -23.15 2.25 14.92
C SER A 30 -21.92 1.35 14.75
N LEU A 31 -21.92 0.16 15.36
CA LEU A 31 -20.82 -0.80 15.24
C LEU A 31 -21.04 -1.82 14.13
N SER A 32 -22.18 -1.76 13.43
CA SER A 32 -22.44 -2.65 12.30
C SER A 32 -21.49 -2.29 11.15
N PRO A 33 -20.63 -3.24 10.70
CA PRO A 33 -19.69 -2.98 9.61
C PRO A 33 -20.41 -2.54 8.32
N ALA A 34 -21.58 -3.11 8.06
CA ALA A 34 -22.38 -2.77 6.90
C ALA A 34 -22.95 -1.34 6.97
N THR A 35 -23.46 -0.92 8.13
CA THR A 35 -24.00 0.44 8.31
C THR A 35 -22.91 1.49 8.16
N MET A 36 -21.75 1.31 8.83
CA MET A 36 -20.67 2.29 8.75
C MET A 36 -20.09 2.39 7.34
N SER A 37 -19.95 1.26 6.65
CA SER A 37 -19.50 1.25 5.26
C SER A 37 -20.53 1.89 4.32
N ALA A 38 -21.82 1.71 4.57
CA ALA A 38 -22.89 2.35 3.79
C ALA A 38 -22.91 3.87 3.95
N VAL A 39 -22.73 4.39 5.18
CA VAL A 39 -22.63 5.83 5.44
C VAL A 39 -21.44 6.44 4.70
N LEU A 40 -20.29 5.75 4.70
CA LEU A 40 -19.13 6.21 3.96
C LEU A 40 -19.37 6.16 2.45
N ALA A 41 -19.95 5.06 1.94
CA ALA A 41 -20.26 4.92 0.52
C ALA A 41 -21.20 6.03 0.04
N ASP A 42 -22.24 6.34 0.82
CA ASP A 42 -23.21 7.40 0.53
C ASP A 42 -22.51 8.74 0.27
N SER A 43 -21.54 9.11 1.10
CA SER A 43 -20.75 10.34 0.96
C SER A 43 -20.07 10.49 -0.42
N PHE A 44 -19.81 9.39 -1.12
CA PHE A 44 -19.22 9.38 -2.46
C PHE A 44 -20.23 9.06 -3.57
N THR A 45 -21.39 8.51 -3.25
CA THR A 45 -22.38 8.05 -4.23
C THR A 45 -23.57 8.99 -4.41
N THR A 46 -23.85 9.92 -3.49
CA THR A 46 -25.04 10.80 -3.58
C THR A 46 -25.14 11.54 -4.92
N ASN A 47 -24.01 12.00 -5.47
CA ASN A 47 -24.00 12.70 -6.77
C ASN A 47 -24.13 11.76 -7.99
N ILE A 48 -23.94 10.46 -7.81
CA ILE A 48 -23.99 9.44 -8.87
C ILE A 48 -25.35 8.74 -8.85
N PHE A 49 -25.86 8.44 -7.66
CA PHE A 49 -27.12 7.74 -7.40
C PHE A 49 -27.94 8.54 -6.38
N PRO A 50 -28.70 9.56 -6.82
CA PRO A 50 -29.39 10.49 -5.91
C PRO A 50 -30.54 9.84 -5.11
N ASP A 51 -31.16 8.80 -5.66
CA ASP A 51 -32.29 8.09 -5.02
C ASP A 51 -31.83 6.90 -4.15
N LEU A 52 -30.53 6.79 -3.86
CA LEU A 52 -29.97 5.65 -3.12
C LEU A 52 -30.16 5.82 -1.61
N GLU A 53 -30.94 4.93 -0.99
CA GLU A 53 -31.11 4.94 0.46
C GLU A 53 -29.97 4.21 1.19
N ILE A 54 -29.46 4.81 2.27
CA ILE A 54 -28.41 4.22 3.11
C ILE A 54 -28.84 2.86 3.69
N SER A 55 -30.13 2.70 4.01
CA SER A 55 -30.74 1.44 4.47
C SER A 55 -30.54 0.31 3.46
N ASP A 56 -30.77 0.59 2.17
CA ASP A 56 -30.66 -0.38 1.09
C ASP A 56 -29.20 -0.77 0.85
N VAL A 57 -28.29 0.22 0.86
CA VAL A 57 -26.84 -0.05 0.76
C VAL A 57 -26.36 -0.91 1.93
N ALA A 58 -26.81 -0.60 3.16
CA ALA A 58 -26.46 -1.37 4.34
C ALA A 58 -27.04 -2.79 4.28
N SER A 59 -28.26 -2.97 3.74
CA SER A 59 -28.85 -4.30 3.56
C SER A 59 -28.07 -5.12 2.53
N ALA A 60 -27.85 -4.56 1.33
CA ALA A 60 -27.11 -5.23 0.27
C ALA A 60 -25.67 -5.59 0.68
N LEU A 61 -25.03 -4.75 1.50
CA LEU A 61 -23.70 -5.05 2.03
C LEU A 61 -23.73 -6.16 3.08
N ARG A 62 -24.76 -6.23 3.94
CA ARG A 62 -24.93 -7.39 4.84
C ARG A 62 -25.09 -8.68 4.05
N ASP A 63 -25.91 -8.68 3.00
CA ASP A 63 -26.14 -9.86 2.17
C ASP A 63 -24.82 -10.34 1.54
N LYS A 64 -24.04 -9.43 0.95
CA LYS A 64 -22.71 -9.75 0.42
C LYS A 64 -21.76 -10.31 1.48
N ILE A 65 -21.74 -9.73 2.67
CA ILE A 65 -20.93 -10.23 3.79
C ILE A 65 -21.35 -11.65 4.16
N THR A 66 -22.65 -11.92 4.27
CA THR A 66 -23.18 -13.25 4.57
C THR A 66 -22.86 -14.27 3.48
N THR A 67 -22.96 -13.90 2.20
CA THR A 67 -22.56 -14.75 1.06
C THR A 67 -21.07 -15.14 1.15
N ILE A 68 -20.20 -14.18 1.42
CA ILE A 68 -18.75 -14.42 1.58
C ILE A 68 -18.49 -15.31 2.80
N GLN A 69 -19.18 -15.07 3.92
CA GLN A 69 -19.09 -15.89 5.13
C GLN A 69 -19.60 -17.33 4.91
N ALA A 70 -20.53 -17.53 3.98
CA ALA A 70 -20.99 -18.85 3.55
C ALA A 70 -20.01 -19.57 2.62
N GLY A 71 -18.90 -18.93 2.25
CA GLY A 71 -17.83 -19.49 1.42
C GLY A 71 -17.94 -19.17 -0.07
N ASP A 72 -18.97 -18.45 -0.50
CA ASP A 72 -19.06 -17.99 -1.89
C ASP A 72 -18.21 -16.72 -2.10
N MET A 73 -17.09 -16.90 -2.78
CA MET A 73 -16.14 -15.83 -3.11
C MET A 73 -16.46 -15.12 -4.44
N GLN A 74 -17.46 -15.57 -5.21
CA GLN A 74 -17.79 -14.92 -6.49
C GLN A 74 -18.03 -13.40 -6.38
N PRO A 75 -18.70 -12.87 -5.33
CA PRO A 75 -18.91 -11.44 -5.20
C PRO A 75 -17.61 -10.64 -5.02
N ILE A 76 -16.66 -11.16 -4.25
CA ILE A 76 -15.36 -10.50 -4.02
C ILE A 76 -14.44 -10.65 -5.23
N GLU A 77 -14.47 -11.79 -5.92
CA GLU A 77 -13.75 -11.99 -7.18
C GLU A 77 -14.21 -10.97 -8.23
N ALA A 78 -15.52 -10.83 -8.44
CA ALA A 78 -16.09 -9.88 -9.37
C ALA A 78 -15.72 -8.43 -9.00
N MET A 79 -15.78 -8.08 -7.71
CA MET A 79 -15.37 -6.76 -7.23
C MET A 79 -13.90 -6.46 -7.52
N LEU A 80 -12.99 -7.39 -7.19
CA LEU A 80 -11.54 -7.20 -7.40
C LEU A 80 -11.19 -7.12 -8.89
N ILE A 81 -11.84 -7.92 -9.74
CA ILE A 81 -11.67 -7.83 -11.20
C ILE A 81 -12.13 -6.45 -11.71
N GLY A 82 -13.30 -5.99 -11.27
CA GLY A 82 -13.82 -4.66 -11.61
C GLY A 82 -12.88 -3.52 -11.18
N GLN A 83 -12.35 -3.60 -9.96
CA GLN A 83 -11.37 -2.63 -9.44
C GLN A 83 -10.05 -2.65 -10.23
N ALA A 84 -9.52 -3.84 -10.52
CA ALA A 84 -8.30 -3.98 -11.31
C ALA A 84 -8.46 -3.37 -12.72
N GLN A 85 -9.62 -3.57 -13.35
CA GLN A 85 -9.95 -3.01 -14.65
C GLN A 85 -10.11 -1.48 -14.61
N ALA A 86 -10.76 -0.94 -13.58
CA ALA A 86 -10.89 0.51 -13.38
C ALA A 86 -9.50 1.16 -13.21
N LEU A 87 -8.63 0.58 -12.38
CA LEU A 87 -7.26 1.04 -12.18
C LEU A 87 -6.41 0.96 -13.46
N GLN A 88 -6.56 -0.11 -14.24
CA GLN A 88 -5.91 -0.22 -15.55
C GLN A 88 -6.38 0.87 -16.50
N THR A 89 -7.68 1.15 -16.51
CA THR A 89 -8.27 2.24 -17.31
C THR A 89 -7.74 3.60 -16.88
N MET A 90 -7.60 3.84 -15.56
CA MET A 90 -6.98 5.05 -15.03
C MET A 90 -5.52 5.17 -15.47
N PHE A 91 -4.73 4.08 -15.43
CA PHE A 91 -3.35 4.09 -15.92
C PHE A 91 -3.28 4.53 -17.39
N VAL A 92 -4.11 3.94 -18.25
CA VAL A 92 -4.14 4.30 -19.69
C VAL A 92 -4.55 5.76 -19.88
N SER A 93 -5.59 6.22 -19.18
CA SER A 93 -6.06 7.60 -19.28
C SER A 93 -5.03 8.62 -18.80
N LEU A 94 -4.43 8.39 -17.63
CA LEU A 94 -3.41 9.27 -17.04
C LEU A 94 -2.11 9.26 -17.85
N GLY A 95 -1.69 8.10 -18.36
CA GLY A 95 -0.51 7.98 -19.22
C GLY A 95 -0.69 8.74 -20.55
N ARG A 96 -1.86 8.63 -21.17
CA ARG A 96 -2.21 9.42 -22.36
C ARG A 96 -2.22 10.93 -22.05
N GLN A 97 -2.80 11.31 -20.91
CA GLN A 97 -2.78 12.71 -20.48
C GLN A 97 -1.35 13.21 -20.26
N ALA A 98 -0.49 12.45 -19.59
CA ALA A 98 0.91 12.78 -19.38
C ALA A 98 1.63 13.01 -20.71
N ALA A 99 1.51 12.08 -21.68
CA ALA A 99 2.13 12.20 -22.99
C ALA A 99 1.72 13.45 -23.78
N SER A 100 0.55 14.02 -23.49
CA SER A 100 0.07 15.27 -24.10
C SER A 100 0.57 16.54 -23.41
N LYS A 101 1.26 16.44 -22.26
CA LYS A 101 1.73 17.63 -21.50
C LYS A 101 3.14 18.02 -21.94
N THR A 102 3.30 19.31 -22.23
CA THR A 102 4.60 19.92 -22.53
C THR A 102 5.34 20.38 -21.29
N SER A 103 4.59 20.75 -20.23
CA SER A 103 5.17 21.09 -18.93
C SER A 103 5.67 19.84 -18.23
N LEU A 104 6.96 19.84 -17.86
CA LEU A 104 7.59 18.73 -17.13
C LEU A 104 6.89 18.45 -15.79
N GLN A 105 6.44 19.50 -15.08
CA GLN A 105 5.75 19.34 -13.81
C GLN A 105 4.41 18.60 -13.97
N GLN A 106 3.62 18.97 -14.99
CA GLN A 106 2.35 18.31 -15.27
C GLN A 106 2.56 16.89 -15.81
N TYR A 107 3.53 16.71 -16.72
CA TYR A 107 3.94 15.40 -17.22
C TYR A 107 4.26 14.46 -16.05
N THR A 108 5.13 14.91 -15.15
CA THR A 108 5.59 14.12 -14.00
C THR A 108 4.44 13.80 -13.04
N ALA A 109 3.56 14.76 -12.77
CA ALA A 109 2.40 14.54 -11.90
C ALA A 109 1.45 13.46 -12.46
N PHE A 110 1.04 13.58 -13.73
CA PHE A 110 0.16 12.59 -14.36
C PHE A 110 0.84 11.23 -14.54
N MET A 111 2.12 11.20 -14.94
CA MET A 111 2.87 9.96 -15.12
C MET A 111 3.05 9.22 -13.78
N ASN A 112 3.35 9.92 -12.69
CA ASN A 112 3.45 9.30 -11.37
C ASN A 112 2.11 8.70 -10.90
N LEU A 113 1.00 9.41 -11.13
CA LEU A 113 -0.33 8.87 -10.83
C LEU A 113 -0.66 7.66 -11.71
N ALA A 114 -0.28 7.67 -12.98
CA ALA A 114 -0.46 6.56 -13.89
C ALA A 114 0.30 5.31 -13.39
N LEU A 115 1.59 5.45 -13.10
CA LEU A 115 2.42 4.34 -12.60
C LEU A 115 1.92 3.82 -11.25
N LYS A 116 1.36 4.69 -10.40
CA LYS A 116 0.68 4.27 -9.17
C LYS A 116 -0.61 3.49 -9.46
N ALA A 117 -1.44 3.92 -10.41
CA ALA A 117 -2.63 3.16 -10.79
C ALA A 117 -2.27 1.77 -11.36
N GLN A 118 -1.21 1.68 -12.16
CA GLN A 118 -0.69 0.42 -12.70
C GLN A 118 -0.20 -0.52 -11.59
N SER A 119 0.56 -0.01 -10.62
CA SER A 119 1.06 -0.83 -9.51
C SER A 119 -0.09 -1.34 -8.62
N GLN A 120 -1.11 -0.51 -8.39
CA GLN A 120 -2.30 -0.92 -7.64
C GLN A 120 -3.15 -1.94 -8.40
N SER A 121 -3.33 -1.81 -9.72
CA SER A 121 -4.04 -2.82 -10.52
C SER A 121 -3.38 -4.20 -10.40
N ARG A 122 -2.04 -4.27 -10.48
CA ARG A 122 -1.28 -5.51 -10.25
C ARG A 122 -1.46 -6.04 -8.83
N ALA A 123 -1.44 -5.17 -7.81
CA ALA A 123 -1.66 -5.57 -6.43
C ALA A 123 -3.06 -6.18 -6.22
N THR A 124 -4.09 -5.62 -6.87
CA THR A 124 -5.46 -6.18 -6.85
C THR A 124 -5.52 -7.56 -7.49
N ILE A 125 -4.85 -7.78 -8.64
CA ILE A 125 -4.77 -9.09 -9.30
C ILE A 125 -4.00 -10.10 -8.42
N GLN A 126 -2.93 -9.66 -7.75
CA GLN A 126 -2.21 -10.49 -6.80
C GLN A 126 -3.10 -10.89 -5.63
N ALA A 127 -3.84 -9.95 -5.03
CA ALA A 127 -4.79 -10.22 -3.94
C ALA A 127 -5.87 -11.24 -4.37
N LEU A 128 -6.38 -11.12 -5.60
CA LEU A 128 -7.31 -12.11 -6.17
C LEU A 128 -6.66 -13.49 -6.31
N THR A 129 -5.40 -13.55 -6.77
CA THR A 129 -4.66 -14.81 -6.93
C THR A 129 -4.39 -15.47 -5.57
N GLU A 130 -3.99 -14.68 -4.57
CA GLU A 130 -3.75 -15.14 -3.20
C GLU A 130 -5.04 -15.59 -2.52
N LEU A 131 -6.19 -14.97 -2.84
CA LEU A 131 -7.50 -15.40 -2.38
C LEU A 131 -7.90 -16.77 -2.97
N LYS A 132 -7.67 -17.00 -4.27
CA LYS A 132 -8.02 -18.26 -4.94
C LYS A 132 -7.06 -19.40 -4.62
N TYR A 133 -5.78 -19.08 -4.45
CA TYR A 133 -4.70 -20.05 -4.21
C TYR A 133 -3.89 -19.58 -3.01
N PRO A 134 -4.43 -19.73 -1.78
CA PRO A 134 -3.69 -19.36 -0.59
C PRO A 134 -2.41 -20.19 -0.55
N LYS A 135 -1.27 -19.51 -0.52
CA LYS A 135 0.03 -20.17 -0.35
C LYS A 135 -0.07 -20.91 0.98
N GLN A 136 -0.21 -22.24 0.94
CA GLN A 136 -0.08 -23.03 2.13
C GLN A 136 1.31 -22.75 2.65
N ALA A 137 1.39 -22.06 3.80
CA ALA A 137 2.62 -22.02 4.55
C ALA A 137 2.93 -23.49 4.81
N THR A 138 3.92 -24.04 4.11
CA THR A 138 4.54 -25.30 4.50
C THR A 138 5.14 -25.00 5.85
N PHE A 139 4.34 -25.20 6.90
CA PHE A 139 4.84 -25.36 8.25
C PHE A 139 5.69 -26.61 8.17
N VAL A 140 6.97 -26.42 7.83
CA VAL A 140 8.00 -27.40 8.10
C VAL A 140 8.01 -27.46 9.62
N LYS A 141 7.11 -28.30 10.15
CA LYS A 141 7.07 -28.72 11.53
C LYS A 141 8.49 -29.20 11.78
N GLN A 142 9.29 -28.38 12.45
CA GLN A 142 10.68 -28.68 12.73
C GLN A 142 10.71 -30.15 13.15
N ALA A 143 11.35 -30.97 12.32
CA ALA A 143 11.57 -32.35 12.66
C ALA A 143 12.26 -32.31 14.01
N ASN A 144 11.68 -33.02 14.97
CA ASN A 144 12.15 -33.18 16.32
C ASN A 144 13.67 -33.45 16.28
N ILE A 145 14.51 -32.41 16.45
CA ILE A 145 15.95 -32.57 16.61
C ILE A 145 16.08 -33.10 18.03
N SER A 146 15.92 -34.42 18.15
CA SER A 146 16.12 -35.13 19.41
C SER A 146 17.51 -34.79 19.92
N ASN A 147 17.57 -34.35 21.19
CA ASN A 147 18.78 -34.11 21.99
C ASN A 147 19.56 -35.42 22.25
N GLY A 148 19.82 -36.21 21.21
CA GLY A 148 20.73 -37.35 21.22
C GLY A 148 21.97 -37.02 20.39
N HIS A 149 23.07 -37.75 20.64
CA HIS A 149 24.35 -37.57 19.97
C HIS A 149 24.22 -37.73 18.44
N GLN A 150 23.96 -36.62 17.74
CA GLN A 150 24.05 -36.56 16.28
C GLN A 150 25.52 -36.60 15.89
N GLN A 151 25.98 -37.77 15.45
CA GLN A 151 27.27 -37.88 14.79
C GLN A 151 27.11 -37.43 13.34
N VAL A 152 27.63 -36.24 13.03
CA VAL A 152 27.87 -35.82 11.65
C VAL A 152 29.28 -36.28 11.26
N ASN A 153 29.36 -37.28 10.37
CA ASN A 153 30.63 -37.61 9.71
C ASN A 153 30.87 -36.62 8.59
N ASN A 154 31.38 -35.43 8.93
CA ASN A 154 31.99 -34.56 7.92
C ASN A 154 33.46 -34.96 7.84
N ALA A 155 33.78 -35.76 6.82
CA ALA A 155 35.15 -36.17 6.55
C ALA A 155 36.04 -34.92 6.39
N THR A 156 36.99 -34.82 7.32
CA THR A 156 38.17 -33.98 7.25
C THR A 156 38.84 -34.11 5.89
N ASN A 157 38.98 -32.98 5.18
CA ASN A 157 40.20 -32.75 4.42
C ASN A 157 40.92 -31.56 5.05
N THR A 158 41.82 -31.93 5.96
CA THR A 158 42.93 -31.12 6.44
C THR A 158 43.71 -30.56 5.26
N HIS A 159 44.05 -29.26 5.25
CA HIS A 159 45.42 -28.75 5.08
C HIS A 159 45.47 -27.21 5.24
N ALA A 160 46.32 -26.80 6.19
CA ALA A 160 46.96 -25.49 6.40
C ALA A 160 46.17 -24.32 7.08
N PRO A 161 46.78 -23.66 8.10
CA PRO A 161 46.18 -22.60 8.90
C PRO A 161 46.54 -21.19 8.40
N ALA A 162 45.92 -20.20 9.06
CA ALA A 162 46.18 -18.75 9.03
C ALA A 162 45.43 -17.97 7.94
N HIS A 163 44.37 -17.27 8.35
CA HIS A 163 44.41 -15.82 8.56
C HIS A 163 43.04 -15.34 9.07
N VAL A 164 43.02 -14.86 10.31
CA VAL A 164 41.96 -13.98 10.80
C VAL A 164 41.99 -12.70 9.95
N ARG A 165 40.91 -12.41 9.23
CA ARG A 165 40.58 -11.06 8.77
C ARG A 165 39.15 -10.77 9.18
N GLU A 166 39.05 -10.05 10.28
CA GLU A 166 37.86 -9.37 10.74
C GLU A 166 37.47 -8.32 9.69
N ASN A 167 36.27 -8.40 9.15
CA ASN A 167 35.72 -7.38 8.26
C ASN A 167 35.13 -6.27 9.14
N LEU A 168 36.01 -5.37 9.58
CA LEU A 168 35.59 -4.15 10.27
C LEU A 168 35.05 -3.17 9.24
N ASN A 169 33.76 -2.88 9.35
CA ASN A 169 33.06 -1.79 8.68
C ASN A 169 33.91 -0.51 8.72
N GLN A 170 34.38 -0.02 7.58
CA GLN A 170 34.89 1.34 7.50
C GLN A 170 33.72 2.29 7.19
N PRO A 171 33.47 3.32 8.02
CA PRO A 171 32.68 4.46 7.59
C PRO A 171 33.47 5.24 6.53
N ASN A 172 32.77 5.72 5.49
CA ASN A 172 33.33 6.63 4.51
C ASN A 172 33.79 7.92 5.21
N GLU A 173 35.09 8.05 5.46
CA GLU A 173 35.68 9.34 5.79
C GLU A 173 35.89 10.13 4.49
N LEU A 174 35.26 11.31 4.44
CA LEU A 174 35.49 12.35 3.45
C LEU A 174 37.01 12.65 3.40
N LEU A 175 37.61 12.55 2.22
CA LEU A 175 38.98 13.00 1.99
C LEU A 175 39.01 14.53 1.93
N GLU A 176 39.09 15.20 3.08
CA GLU A 176 39.54 16.58 3.14
C GLU A 176 41.06 16.60 3.02
N VAL A 177 41.58 16.72 1.79
CA VAL A 177 42.98 17.08 1.57
C VAL A 177 43.08 18.23 0.58
N ASN A 178 43.47 19.36 1.17
CA ASN A 178 44.11 20.54 0.59
C ASN A 178 43.29 21.51 -0.26
N ASN A 179 42.86 22.58 0.43
CA ASN A 179 42.90 23.94 -0.11
C ASN A 179 44.34 24.31 -0.50
N GLY A 180 44.75 23.87 -1.68
CA GLY A 180 45.97 24.29 -2.36
C GLY A 180 45.58 24.78 -3.73
N SER A 181 45.64 26.10 -3.91
CA SER A 181 45.47 26.82 -5.18
C SER A 181 46.17 26.08 -6.34
N LYS A 182 45.39 25.34 -7.13
CA LYS A 182 45.84 24.88 -8.44
C LYS A 182 45.21 25.80 -9.47
N THR A 183 45.98 26.83 -9.81
CA THR A 183 45.79 27.68 -10.98
C THR A 183 45.35 26.81 -12.16
N MET A 184 44.17 27.11 -12.72
CA MET A 184 43.77 26.52 -13.98
C MET A 184 44.79 26.91 -15.04
N ASP A 185 45.43 25.91 -15.62
CA ASP A 185 46.29 26.08 -16.78
C ASP A 185 45.40 26.40 -17.99
N ILE A 186 45.44 27.65 -18.44
CA ILE A 186 44.67 28.19 -19.57
C ILE A 186 45.39 28.03 -20.91
N THR A 187 46.49 27.27 -20.97
CA THR A 187 47.34 27.20 -22.17
C THR A 187 46.96 26.11 -23.17
N ALA A 188 45.85 25.39 -22.96
CA ALA A 188 45.35 24.43 -23.94
C ALA A 188 44.69 25.14 -25.15
N ALA A 189 45.23 24.93 -26.35
CA ALA A 189 44.71 25.49 -27.59
C ALA A 189 43.32 24.92 -27.94
N THR A 190 42.35 25.79 -28.13
CA THR A 190 40.97 25.46 -28.51
C THR A 190 40.88 25.01 -29.97
N THR A 191 40.26 23.87 -30.24
CA THR A 191 39.88 23.43 -31.59
C THR A 191 38.65 24.20 -32.08
N THR A 192 38.73 24.76 -33.29
CA THR A 192 37.67 25.59 -33.89
C THR A 192 36.47 24.73 -34.33
N SER A 193 35.26 25.13 -33.93
CA SER A 193 33.99 24.62 -34.47
C SER A 193 33.61 25.34 -35.75
N ALA A 194 32.87 24.65 -36.62
CA ALA A 194 32.63 24.96 -38.04
C ALA A 194 31.75 26.19 -38.36
N THR A 195 31.66 27.18 -37.47
CA THR A 195 30.73 28.32 -37.61
C THR A 195 31.39 29.69 -37.80
N ASP A 196 32.72 29.83 -37.81
CA ASP A 196 33.39 31.11 -38.13
C ASP A 196 34.80 30.92 -38.75
N PRO A 197 34.99 31.12 -40.07
CA PRO A 197 36.24 30.82 -40.79
C PRO A 197 37.14 32.05 -41.00
N ALA A 198 37.44 32.83 -39.96
CA ALA A 198 38.20 34.09 -40.12
C ALA A 198 39.27 34.37 -39.05
N MET A 199 40.00 33.35 -38.57
CA MET A 199 41.25 33.56 -37.82
C MET A 199 42.30 32.50 -38.20
N ALA A 200 42.97 32.74 -39.32
CA ALA A 200 44.27 32.16 -39.62
C ALA A 200 45.35 33.21 -39.31
N THR A 201 46.55 32.75 -38.94
CA THR A 201 47.81 33.50 -38.82
C THR A 201 47.99 34.41 -37.59
N VAL A 202 48.50 33.85 -36.50
CA VAL A 202 49.75 34.32 -35.89
C VAL A 202 50.49 33.09 -35.36
N ALA A 203 51.61 32.74 -36.00
CA ALA A 203 52.55 31.74 -35.52
C ALA A 203 53.86 32.46 -35.16
N THR A 204 54.27 32.30 -33.90
CA THR A 204 55.64 32.05 -33.41
C THR A 204 55.53 31.61 -31.97
#